data_AF-A0A5Q8CM15-F1
#
_entry.id   AF-A0A5Q8CM15-F1
#
_cell.length_a   1.000
_cell.length_b   1.000
_cell.length_c   1.000
_cell.angle_alpha   90.00
_cell.angle_beta   90.00
_cell.angle_gamma   90.00
#
_symmetry.space_group_name_H-M   'P 1'
#
loop_
_entity.id
_entity.type
_entity.pdbx_description
1 polymer ?
#
loop_
_entity_poly.entity_id
_entity_poly.type
_entity_poly.pdbx_seq_one_letter_code
_entity_poly.pdbx_strand_id
1 'polypeptide(L)'
;MISVSQGRLQDRRPLSIIDIGSNSIRLVVYEGLARSPTMLFNEKMLAGLGRGIVSTGKLDPEAVTRSMEEFRRFRALSDQAGAEHIYVLATAAAREAVNGPDFIHRAEDVLKTEIRVLSGRQEAHYSALGIISGFYPANGIAGDLGGGSLELVDINGEAIGDGITLPLGGLRLQDMAKNSLVQAQKIARQELARAKLLKG
;
A
#
# COMPACT_ATOMS: atom_id res chain seq x y z
N MET A 1 -31.28 -10.99 -17.67
CA MET A 1 -30.44 -12.10 -18.19
C MET A 1 -29.00 -11.89 -17.73
N ILE A 2 -28.65 -12.29 -16.50
CA ILE A 2 -27.25 -12.47 -16.08
C ILE A 2 -27.02 -13.97 -16.07
N SER A 3 -26.73 -14.55 -17.25
CA SER A 3 -26.38 -15.98 -17.38
C SER A 3 -25.76 -16.23 -18.75
N VAL A 4 -24.51 -15.78 -18.95
CA VAL A 4 -23.73 -16.17 -20.14
C VAL A 4 -22.28 -16.50 -19.79
N SER A 5 -21.72 -15.88 -18.74
CA SER A 5 -20.34 -16.14 -18.31
C SER A 5 -20.29 -17.29 -17.31
N GLN A 6 -20.24 -18.53 -17.80
CA GLN A 6 -20.13 -19.74 -16.96
C GLN A 6 -18.79 -19.84 -16.19
N GLY A 7 -17.76 -19.10 -16.62
CA GLY A 7 -16.47 -19.01 -15.93
C GLY A 7 -16.42 -18.01 -14.78
N ARG A 8 -17.56 -17.45 -14.36
CA ARG A 8 -17.66 -16.50 -13.25
C ARG A 8 -18.46 -17.07 -12.10
N LEU A 9 -18.05 -16.78 -10.87
CA LEU A 9 -18.82 -17.08 -9.67
C LEU A 9 -20.04 -16.17 -9.61
N GLN A 10 -21.24 -16.74 -9.83
CA GLN A 10 -22.46 -15.97 -10.07
C GLN A 10 -23.02 -15.25 -8.82
N ASP A 11 -22.59 -15.65 -7.62
CA ASP A 11 -22.98 -15.07 -6.34
C ASP A 11 -22.06 -13.93 -5.89
N ARG A 12 -21.07 -13.55 -6.71
CA ARG A 12 -20.03 -12.59 -6.33
C ARG A 12 -20.20 -11.24 -7.01
N ARG A 13 -20.00 -10.21 -6.21
CA ARG A 13 -20.03 -8.80 -6.61
C ARG A 13 -18.59 -8.31 -6.70
N PRO A 14 -18.08 -7.96 -7.89
CA PRO A 14 -16.71 -7.51 -8.03
C PRO A 14 -16.43 -6.29 -7.16
N LEU A 15 -15.19 -6.18 -6.69
CA LEU A 15 -14.72 -5.04 -5.92
C LEU A 15 -13.31 -4.65 -6.35
N SER A 16 -13.02 -3.36 -6.28
CA SER A 16 -11.71 -2.81 -6.57
C SER A 16 -10.99 -2.42 -5.28
N ILE A 17 -9.69 -2.68 -5.23
CA ILE A 17 -8.79 -2.15 -4.21
C ILE A 17 -7.74 -1.29 -4.92
N ILE A 18 -7.64 -0.03 -4.52
CA ILE A 18 -6.59 0.89 -4.94
C ILE A 18 -5.68 1.13 -3.74
N ASP A 19 -4.39 0.82 -3.90
CA ASP A 19 -3.36 1.07 -2.91
C ASP A 19 -2.41 2.16 -3.40
N ILE A 20 -2.37 3.27 -2.67
CA ILE A 20 -1.55 4.45 -2.95
C ILE A 20 -0.29 4.37 -2.09
N GLY A 21 0.75 3.76 -2.66
CA GLY A 21 2.06 3.62 -2.08
C GLY A 21 3.01 4.80 -2.34
N SER A 22 4.12 4.82 -1.62
CA SER A 22 5.18 5.83 -1.82
C SER A 22 5.88 5.69 -3.17
N ASN A 23 6.08 4.47 -3.65
CA ASN A 23 6.78 4.21 -4.92
C ASN A 23 5.81 3.91 -6.07
N SER A 24 4.73 3.20 -5.77
CA SER A 24 3.78 2.74 -6.78
C SER A 24 2.35 2.84 -6.28
N ILE A 25 1.44 2.98 -7.24
CA ILE A 25 0.00 2.90 -7.01
C ILE A 25 -0.50 1.66 -7.75
N ARG A 26 -1.37 0.88 -7.11
CA ARG A 26 -1.90 -0.37 -7.70
C ARG A 26 -3.42 -0.38 -7.66
N LEU A 27 -4.03 -0.82 -8.74
CA LEU A 27 -5.44 -1.24 -8.81
C LEU A 27 -5.49 -2.77 -8.91
N VAL A 28 -6.28 -3.41 -8.05
CA VAL A 28 -6.66 -4.81 -8.21
C VAL A 28 -8.18 -4.91 -8.19
N VAL A 29 -8.75 -5.59 -9.17
CA VAL A 29 -10.18 -5.93 -9.18
C VAL A 29 -10.33 -7.40 -8.85
N TYR A 30 -11.08 -7.70 -7.80
CA TYR A 30 -11.43 -9.06 -7.39
C TYR A 30 -12.85 -9.40 -7.84
N GLU A 31 -13.09 -10.68 -8.12
CA GLU A 31 -14.39 -11.19 -8.53
C GLU A 31 -15.47 -11.02 -7.45
N GLY A 32 -15.05 -10.96 -6.20
CA GLY A 32 -15.83 -10.48 -5.07
C GLY A 32 -15.19 -10.84 -3.75
N LEU A 33 -15.86 -10.51 -2.65
CA LEU A 33 -15.36 -10.81 -1.32
C LEU A 33 -15.45 -12.32 -1.07
N ALA A 34 -14.30 -12.96 -0.90
CA ALA A 34 -14.17 -14.38 -0.61
C ALA A 34 -12.85 -14.63 0.13
N ARG A 35 -12.71 -15.80 0.75
CA ARG A 35 -11.45 -16.16 1.43
C ARG A 35 -10.28 -16.33 0.46
N SER A 36 -10.56 -16.80 -0.76
CA SER A 36 -9.63 -16.90 -1.87
C SER A 36 -10.30 -16.35 -3.13
N PRO A 37 -10.25 -15.03 -3.36
CA PRO A 37 -10.96 -14.39 -4.45
C PRO A 37 -10.17 -14.48 -5.77
N THR A 38 -10.87 -14.74 -6.87
CA THR A 38 -10.29 -14.64 -8.22
C THR A 38 -9.94 -13.19 -8.51
N MET A 39 -8.74 -12.94 -9.02
CA MET A 39 -8.32 -11.64 -9.50
C MET A 39 -8.78 -11.47 -10.96
N LEU A 40 -9.63 -10.47 -11.21
CA LEU A 40 -10.13 -10.15 -12.55
C LEU A 40 -9.18 -9.24 -13.32
N PHE A 41 -8.54 -8.32 -12.60
CA PHE A 41 -7.67 -7.31 -13.20
C PHE A 41 -6.62 -6.82 -12.20
N ASN A 42 -5.43 -6.46 -12.69
CA ASN A 42 -4.33 -5.95 -11.88
C ASN A 42 -3.49 -4.99 -12.71
N GLU A 43 -3.33 -3.77 -12.22
CA GLU A 43 -2.51 -2.75 -12.86
C GLU A 43 -1.67 -2.03 -11.80
N LYS A 44 -0.41 -1.75 -12.15
CA LYS A 44 0.55 -1.09 -11.26
C LYS A 44 1.24 0.05 -12.00
N MET A 45 1.17 1.23 -11.42
CA MET A 45 1.82 2.44 -11.90
C MET A 45 2.98 2.82 -10.98
N LEU A 46 4.15 3.10 -11.55
CA LEU A 46 5.31 3.62 -10.80
C LEU A 46 5.18 5.14 -10.66
N ALA A 47 4.53 5.59 -9.60
CA ALA A 47 4.27 7.01 -9.36
C ALA A 47 5.48 7.75 -8.78
N GLY A 48 6.22 7.12 -7.85
CA GLY A 48 7.32 7.77 -7.14
C GLY A 48 6.90 8.94 -6.25
N LEU A 49 5.67 8.93 -5.72
CA LEU A 49 5.10 9.99 -4.85
C LEU A 49 6.01 10.35 -3.66
N GLY A 50 6.71 9.36 -3.11
CA GLY A 50 7.61 9.48 -1.97
C GLY A 50 8.98 10.08 -2.27
N ARG A 51 9.30 10.35 -3.53
CA ARG A 51 10.61 10.88 -3.93
C ARG A 51 10.79 12.28 -3.37
N GLY A 52 11.88 12.49 -2.64
CA GLY A 52 12.22 13.80 -2.08
C GLY A 52 11.35 14.23 -0.89
N ILE A 53 10.45 13.39 -0.36
CA ILE A 53 9.67 13.75 0.84
C ILE A 53 10.59 14.02 2.03
N VAL A 54 11.66 13.23 2.20
CA VAL A 54 12.58 13.38 3.34
C VAL A 54 13.29 14.73 3.29
N SER A 55 13.64 15.19 2.09
CA SER A 55 14.38 16.44 1.87
C SER A 55 13.48 17.68 1.75
N THR A 56 12.27 17.54 1.19
CA THR A 56 11.38 18.67 0.87
C THR A 56 10.12 18.76 1.72
N GLY A 57 9.75 17.66 2.40
CA GLY A 57 8.48 17.53 3.12
C GLY A 57 7.24 17.48 2.23
N LYS A 58 7.38 17.38 0.91
CA LYS A 58 6.28 17.45 -0.06
C LYS A 58 6.29 16.27 -1.03
N LEU A 59 5.11 15.91 -1.51
CA LEU A 59 4.94 15.02 -2.66
C LEU A 59 5.51 15.68 -3.91
N ASP A 60 6.14 14.88 -4.77
CA ASP A 60 6.65 15.32 -6.05
C ASP A 60 5.51 15.83 -6.97
N PRO A 61 5.57 17.09 -7.48
CA PRO A 61 4.47 17.67 -8.27
C PRO A 61 4.17 16.94 -9.59
N GLU A 62 5.19 16.39 -10.25
CA GLU A 62 5.02 15.61 -11.48
C GLU A 62 4.38 14.26 -11.18
N ALA A 63 4.79 13.61 -10.08
CA ALA A 63 4.15 12.40 -9.58
C ALA A 63 2.68 12.65 -9.25
N VAL A 64 2.35 13.72 -8.52
CA VAL A 64 0.97 14.10 -8.20
C VAL A 64 0.12 14.26 -9.46
N THR A 65 0.63 14.98 -10.47
CA THR A 65 -0.11 15.21 -11.72
C THR A 65 -0.38 13.90 -12.45
N ARG A 66 0.64 13.05 -12.62
CA ARG A 66 0.48 11.74 -13.26
C ARG A 66 -0.45 10.81 -12.47
N SER A 67 -0.41 10.84 -11.14
CA SER A 67 -1.33 10.05 -10.32
C SER A 67 -2.80 10.44 -10.53
N MET A 68 -3.09 11.73 -10.75
CA MET A 68 -4.47 12.17 -11.04
C MET A 68 -4.99 11.67 -12.38
N GLU A 69 -4.11 11.54 -13.39
CA GLU A 69 -4.46 10.92 -14.68
C GLU A 69 -4.71 9.42 -14.50
N GLU A 70 -3.84 8.75 -13.74
CA GLU A 70 -3.97 7.33 -13.44
C GLU A 70 -5.24 7.02 -12.65
N PHE A 71 -5.63 7.86 -11.69
CA PHE A 71 -6.86 7.66 -10.93
C PHE A 71 -8.13 7.73 -11.80
N ARG A 72 -8.15 8.61 -12.82
CA ARG A 72 -9.26 8.63 -13.80
C ARG A 72 -9.35 7.31 -14.55
N ARG A 73 -8.19 6.77 -14.95
CA ARG A 73 -8.09 5.47 -15.61
C ARG A 73 -8.53 4.34 -14.67
N PHE A 74 -8.08 4.31 -13.42
CA PHE A 74 -8.47 3.30 -12.44
C PHE A 74 -9.96 3.32 -12.13
N ARG A 75 -10.57 4.51 -12.07
CA ARG A 75 -12.02 4.63 -11.94
C ARG A 75 -12.73 3.99 -13.14
N ALA A 76 -12.34 4.35 -14.35
CA ALA A 76 -12.93 3.81 -15.57
C ALA A 76 -12.76 2.28 -15.68
N LEU A 77 -11.59 1.75 -15.30
CA LEU A 77 -11.32 0.31 -15.28
C LEU A 77 -12.16 -0.42 -14.23
N SER A 78 -12.35 0.17 -13.04
CA SER A 78 -13.21 -0.38 -11.99
C SER A 78 -14.67 -0.44 -12.46
N ASP A 79 -15.16 0.62 -13.10
CA ASP A 79 -16.51 0.67 -13.67
C ASP A 79 -16.69 -0.35 -14.79
N GLN A 80 -15.72 -0.45 -15.70
CA GLN A 80 -15.74 -1.41 -16.79
C GLN A 80 -15.70 -2.86 -16.31
N ALA A 81 -14.99 -3.14 -15.21
CA ALA A 81 -14.95 -4.46 -14.60
C ALA A 81 -16.22 -4.81 -13.80
N GLY A 82 -17.15 -3.86 -13.64
CA GLY A 82 -18.39 -4.04 -12.90
C GLY A 82 -18.18 -4.09 -11.38
N ALA A 83 -17.17 -3.38 -10.87
CA ALA A 83 -16.94 -3.29 -9.43
C ALA A 83 -18.08 -2.51 -8.74
N GLU A 84 -18.76 -3.14 -7.78
CA GLU A 84 -19.81 -2.47 -6.99
C GLU A 84 -19.22 -1.57 -5.89
N HIS A 85 -18.00 -1.90 -5.45
CA HIS A 85 -17.29 -1.18 -4.40
C HIS A 85 -15.85 -0.91 -4.81
N ILE A 86 -15.36 0.27 -4.46
CA ILE A 86 -13.95 0.65 -4.58
C ILE A 86 -13.47 0.96 -3.17
N TYR A 87 -12.39 0.32 -2.75
CA TYR A 87 -11.69 0.61 -1.52
C TYR A 87 -10.36 1.27 -1.87
N VAL A 88 -10.09 2.46 -1.31
CA VAL A 88 -8.85 3.18 -1.57
C VAL A 88 -8.08 3.36 -0.27
N LEU A 89 -6.82 2.92 -0.28
CA LEU A 89 -5.89 3.00 0.84
C LEU A 89 -4.72 3.90 0.45
N ALA A 90 -4.24 4.70 1.38
CA ALA A 90 -3.01 5.46 1.21
C ALA A 90 -2.07 5.27 2.40
N THR A 91 -0.77 5.25 2.13
CA THR A 91 0.28 4.89 3.11
C THR A 91 1.19 6.08 3.43
N ALA A 92 2.40 5.79 3.92
CA ALA A 92 3.37 6.75 4.46
C ALA A 92 3.54 8.06 3.66
N ALA A 93 3.67 8.02 2.32
CA ALA A 93 3.92 9.22 1.53
C ALA A 93 2.81 10.27 1.65
N ALA A 94 1.54 9.87 1.49
CA ALA A 94 0.41 10.78 1.57
C ALA A 94 0.15 11.26 3.01
N ARG A 95 0.50 10.44 4.01
CA ARG A 95 0.38 10.77 5.43
C ARG A 95 1.42 11.80 5.89
N GLU A 96 2.67 11.66 5.44
CA GLU A 96 3.80 12.47 5.94
C GLU A 96 3.98 13.80 5.20
N ALA A 97 3.52 13.90 3.95
CA ALA A 97 3.73 15.09 3.14
C ALA A 97 2.83 16.26 3.56
N VAL A 98 3.40 17.47 3.56
CA VAL A 98 2.68 18.72 3.89
C VAL A 98 1.51 18.98 2.92
N ASN A 99 1.69 18.64 1.64
CA ASN A 99 0.63 18.70 0.62
C ASN A 99 -0.16 17.38 0.47
N GLY A 100 0.01 16.44 1.39
CA GLY A 100 -0.72 15.18 1.43
C GLY A 100 -2.24 15.35 1.50
N PRO A 101 -2.78 16.20 2.40
CA PRO A 101 -4.23 16.44 2.48
C PRO A 101 -4.84 16.96 1.17
N ASP A 102 -4.19 17.92 0.49
CA ASP A 102 -4.65 18.42 -0.83
C ASP A 102 -4.65 17.30 -1.87
N PHE A 103 -3.59 16.49 -1.91
CA PHE A 103 -3.50 15.35 -2.81
C PHE A 103 -4.63 14.34 -2.57
N ILE A 104 -4.93 14.04 -1.31
CA ILE A 104 -6.02 13.12 -0.94
C ILE A 104 -7.37 13.67 -1.41
N HIS A 105 -7.69 14.93 -1.08
CA HIS A 105 -8.96 15.54 -1.50
C HIS A 105 -9.15 15.49 -3.02
N ARG A 106 -8.10 15.84 -3.78
CA ARG A 106 -8.13 15.78 -5.25
C ARG A 106 -8.29 14.36 -5.78
N ALA A 107 -7.66 13.39 -5.13
CA ALA A 107 -7.77 11.98 -5.52
C ALA A 107 -9.17 11.42 -5.21
N GLU A 108 -9.78 11.79 -4.08
CA GLU A 108 -11.16 11.46 -3.73
C GLU A 108 -12.15 12.04 -4.75
N ASP A 109 -11.93 13.29 -5.17
CA ASP A 109 -12.74 13.94 -6.20
C ASP A 109 -12.67 13.22 -7.55
N VAL A 110 -11.51 12.66 -7.90
CA VAL A 110 -11.32 11.90 -9.15
C VAL A 110 -11.90 10.50 -9.06
N LEU A 111 -11.65 9.79 -7.96
CA LEU A 111 -12.09 8.41 -7.73
C LEU A 111 -13.55 8.31 -7.30
N LYS A 112 -14.16 9.42 -6.88
CA LYS A 112 -15.50 9.48 -6.28
C LYS A 112 -15.65 8.50 -5.10
N THR A 113 -14.58 8.37 -4.33
CA THR A 113 -14.44 7.37 -3.26
C THR A 113 -13.53 7.95 -2.18
N GLU A 114 -13.91 7.79 -0.91
CA GLU A 114 -13.08 8.20 0.24
C GLU A 114 -11.77 7.41 0.28
N ILE A 115 -10.68 8.09 0.62
CA ILE A 115 -9.36 7.47 0.77
C ILE A 115 -9.04 7.30 2.24
N ARG A 116 -8.85 6.04 2.65
CA ARG A 116 -8.41 5.73 3.99
C ARG A 116 -6.89 5.84 4.09
N VAL A 117 -6.41 6.91 4.70
CA VAL A 117 -4.99 7.07 5.04
C VAL A 117 -4.66 6.21 6.26
N LEU A 118 -3.81 5.21 6.06
CA LEU A 118 -3.42 4.27 7.11
C LEU A 118 -2.34 4.89 8.01
N SER A 119 -2.40 4.57 9.29
CA SER A 119 -1.25 4.73 10.20
C SER A 119 -0.26 3.59 10.01
N GLY A 120 1.01 3.77 10.40
CA GLY A 120 2.02 2.71 10.31
C GLY A 120 1.63 1.43 11.06
N ARG A 121 0.92 1.56 12.20
CA ARG A 121 0.38 0.40 12.94
C ARG A 121 -0.71 -0.33 12.17
N GLN A 122 -1.56 0.39 11.42
CA GLN A 122 -2.57 -0.22 10.57
C GLN A 122 -1.94 -0.90 9.35
N GLU A 123 -0.90 -0.30 8.75
CA GLU A 123 -0.13 -0.94 7.67
C GLU A 123 0.45 -2.27 8.15
N ALA A 124 1.18 -2.26 9.28
CA ALA A 124 1.72 -3.49 9.88
C ALA A 124 0.64 -4.54 10.16
N HIS A 125 -0.52 -4.13 10.69
CA HIS A 125 -1.64 -5.03 10.93
C HIS A 125 -2.20 -5.64 9.64
N TYR A 126 -2.36 -4.86 8.57
CA TYR A 126 -2.83 -5.38 7.27
C TYR A 126 -1.79 -6.29 6.61
N SER A 127 -0.49 -5.99 6.74
CA SER A 127 0.58 -6.88 6.28
C SER A 127 0.55 -8.22 7.03
N ALA A 128 0.30 -8.20 8.35
CA ALA A 128 0.11 -9.43 9.14
C ALA A 128 -1.10 -10.25 8.66
N LEU A 129 -2.25 -9.59 8.46
CA LEU A 129 -3.45 -10.25 7.92
C LEU A 129 -3.19 -10.83 6.52
N GLY A 130 -2.39 -10.15 5.69
CA GLY A 130 -1.95 -10.67 4.40
C GLY A 130 -1.20 -12.00 4.53
N ILE A 131 -0.23 -12.08 5.45
CA ILE A 131 0.52 -13.32 5.72
C ILE A 131 -0.37 -14.42 6.31
N ILE A 132 -1.17 -14.11 7.34
CA ILE A 132 -2.12 -15.08 7.93
C ILE A 132 -3.10 -15.58 6.87
N SER A 133 -3.49 -14.72 5.93
CA SER A 133 -4.40 -15.09 4.85
C SER A 133 -3.76 -16.03 3.81
N GLY A 134 -2.42 -16.12 3.73
CA GLY A 134 -1.71 -16.92 2.74
C GLY A 134 -0.98 -18.15 3.29
N PHE A 135 -0.74 -18.22 4.61
CA PHE A 135 0.11 -19.24 5.22
C PHE A 135 -0.56 -19.90 6.43
N TYR A 136 -0.40 -21.22 6.58
CA TYR A 136 -0.95 -21.99 7.70
C TYR A 136 0.01 -23.09 8.20
N PRO A 137 0.42 -23.10 9.49
CA PRO A 137 0.25 -22.00 10.46
C PRO A 137 1.23 -20.85 10.15
N ALA A 138 0.78 -19.60 10.27
CA ALA A 138 1.68 -18.45 10.24
C ALA A 138 2.37 -18.30 11.60
N ASN A 139 3.69 -18.32 11.65
CA ASN A 139 4.46 -18.10 12.87
C ASN A 139 5.81 -17.44 12.54
N GLY A 140 6.07 -16.27 13.12
CA GLY A 140 7.30 -15.49 12.94
C GLY A 140 7.05 -14.00 12.76
N ILE A 141 8.07 -13.28 12.32
CA ILE A 141 8.00 -11.83 12.10
C ILE A 141 7.72 -11.56 10.61
N ALA A 142 6.60 -10.90 10.33
CA ALA A 142 6.33 -10.35 9.01
C ALA A 142 7.02 -9.00 8.84
N GLY A 143 7.63 -8.80 7.68
CA GLY A 143 8.26 -7.53 7.30
C GLY A 143 7.74 -7.04 5.96
N ASP A 144 7.25 -5.81 5.92
CA ASP A 144 6.77 -5.16 4.70
C ASP A 144 7.67 -3.96 4.37
N LEU A 145 8.44 -4.07 3.29
CA LEU A 145 9.40 -3.05 2.88
C LEU A 145 8.84 -2.19 1.76
N GLY A 146 8.24 -1.07 2.14
CA GLY A 146 7.73 -0.07 1.22
C GLY A 146 8.78 0.92 0.70
N GLY A 147 8.30 1.95 0.01
CA GLY A 147 9.15 3.06 -0.43
C GLY A 147 9.50 4.06 0.68
N GLY A 148 8.58 4.29 1.63
CA GLY A 148 8.72 5.26 2.71
C GLY A 148 9.07 4.67 4.09
N SER A 149 8.71 3.41 4.33
CA SER A 149 8.88 2.75 5.62
C SER A 149 9.15 1.24 5.48
N LEU A 150 9.54 0.64 6.60
CA LEU A 150 9.55 -0.80 6.84
C LEU A 150 8.66 -1.09 8.05
N GLU A 151 7.63 -1.90 7.86
CA GLU A 151 6.76 -2.38 8.92
C GLU A 151 7.24 -3.75 9.40
N LEU A 152 7.26 -3.98 10.71
CA LEU A 152 7.58 -5.27 11.32
C LEU A 152 6.50 -5.65 12.33
N VAL A 153 6.05 -6.90 12.32
CA VAL A 153 4.99 -7.38 13.22
C VAL A 153 5.17 -8.87 13.50
N ASP A 154 5.03 -9.25 14.77
CA ASP A 154 5.07 -10.66 15.19
C ASP A 154 3.71 -11.33 14.95
N ILE A 155 3.74 -12.58 14.49
CA ILE A 155 2.58 -13.39 14.18
C ILE A 155 2.73 -14.74 14.86
N ASN A 156 1.69 -15.18 15.56
CA ASN A 156 1.60 -16.51 16.14
C ASN A 156 0.21 -17.11 15.91
N GLY A 157 0.07 -17.91 14.85
CA GLY A 157 -1.20 -18.42 14.38
C GLY A 157 -2.08 -17.27 13.86
N GLU A 158 -3.19 -17.02 14.56
CA GLU A 158 -4.09 -15.89 14.29
C GLU A 158 -3.80 -14.67 15.19
N ALA A 159 -2.91 -14.82 16.19
CA ALA A 159 -2.53 -13.71 17.06
C ALA A 159 -1.53 -12.79 16.34
N ILE A 160 -1.83 -11.49 16.35
CA ILE A 160 -1.00 -10.43 15.77
C ILE A 160 -0.45 -9.60 16.94
N GLY A 161 0.87 -9.51 17.03
CA GLY A 161 1.56 -8.70 18.04
C GLY A 161 1.53 -7.19 17.73
N ASP A 162 2.25 -6.42 18.54
CA ASP A 162 2.41 -4.98 18.29
C ASP A 162 3.31 -4.72 17.09
N GLY A 163 2.74 -4.16 16.03
CA GLY A 163 3.48 -3.73 14.85
C GLY A 163 4.31 -2.46 15.11
N ILE A 164 5.52 -2.43 14.58
CA ILE A 164 6.41 -1.25 14.58
C ILE A 164 6.67 -0.77 13.16
N THR A 165 6.97 0.52 13.02
CA THR A 165 7.36 1.14 11.75
C THR A 165 8.76 1.74 11.88
N LEU A 166 9.63 1.44 10.92
CA LEU A 166 10.98 1.96 10.82
C LEU A 166 11.12 2.86 9.58
N PRO A 167 11.93 3.93 9.65
CA PRO A 167 12.16 4.84 8.52
C PRO A 167 13.14 4.23 7.48
N LEU A 168 12.93 2.98 7.08
CA LEU A 168 13.85 2.19 6.25
C LEU A 168 13.29 1.86 4.85
N GLY A 169 12.22 2.53 4.42
CA GLY A 169 11.71 2.34 3.06
C GLY A 169 12.74 2.68 1.98
N GLY A 170 12.70 1.99 0.84
CA GLY A 170 13.76 2.06 -0.17
C GLY A 170 14.05 3.46 -0.70
N LEU A 171 13.02 4.25 -1.00
CA LEU A 171 13.18 5.63 -1.50
C LEU A 171 13.65 6.57 -0.38
N ARG A 172 13.11 6.41 0.84
CA ARG A 172 13.54 7.20 2.00
C ARG A 172 15.00 6.93 2.33
N LEU A 173 15.42 5.67 2.36
CA LEU A 173 16.80 5.27 2.66
C LEU A 173 17.76 5.79 1.59
N GLN A 174 17.36 5.75 0.32
CA GLN A 174 18.15 6.32 -0.78
C GLN A 174 18.39 7.83 -0.61
N ASP A 175 17.36 8.59 -0.23
CA ASP A 175 17.45 10.04 0.04
C ASP A 175 18.33 10.32 1.27
N MET A 176 18.05 9.67 2.41
CA MET A 176 18.82 9.81 3.65
C MET A 176 20.31 9.45 3.48
N ALA A 177 20.60 8.44 2.65
CA ALA A 177 21.96 7.99 2.38
C ALA A 177 22.64 8.78 1.26
N LYS A 178 21.95 9.71 0.60
CA LYS A 178 22.44 10.45 -0.59
C LYS A 178 23.03 9.51 -1.64
N ASN A 179 22.34 8.40 -1.93
CA ASN A 179 22.77 7.33 -2.83
C ASN A 179 24.05 6.56 -2.43
N SER A 180 24.58 6.74 -1.21
CA SER A 180 25.73 5.99 -0.71
C SER A 180 25.32 4.67 -0.05
N LEU A 181 25.74 3.53 -0.61
CA LEU A 181 25.48 2.20 -0.06
C LEU A 181 26.05 2.02 1.36
N VAL A 182 27.24 2.55 1.62
CA VAL A 182 27.89 2.49 2.94
C VAL A 182 27.06 3.22 3.98
N GLN A 183 26.55 4.40 3.62
CA GLN A 183 25.71 5.20 4.52
C GLN A 183 24.35 4.54 4.72
N ALA A 184 23.74 3.99 3.67
CA ALA A 184 22.48 3.25 3.75
C ALA A 184 22.59 2.05 4.71
N GLN A 185 23.67 1.27 4.62
CA GLN A 185 23.91 0.14 5.51
C GLN A 185 24.07 0.59 6.97
N LYS A 186 24.76 1.71 7.22
CA LYS A 186 24.92 2.27 8.56
C LYS A 186 23.58 2.68 9.16
N ILE A 187 22.75 3.39 8.40
CA ILE A 187 21.40 3.81 8.82
C ILE A 187 20.53 2.59 9.12
N ALA A 188 20.49 1.62 8.21
CA ALA A 188 19.71 0.39 8.38
C ALA A 188 20.07 -0.37 9.66
N ARG A 189 21.38 -0.55 9.93
CA ARG A 189 21.85 -1.20 11.17
C ARG A 189 21.41 -0.43 12.42
N GLN A 190 21.50 0.90 12.39
CA GLN A 190 21.12 1.74 13.53
C GLN A 190 19.63 1.66 13.84
N GLU A 191 18.77 1.71 12.82
CA GLU A 191 17.31 1.63 13.01
C GLU A 191 16.86 0.21 13.39
N LEU A 192 17.42 -0.84 12.77
CA LEU A 192 17.11 -2.23 13.16
C LEU A 192 17.54 -2.54 14.59
N ALA A 193 18.66 -1.99 15.07
CA ALA A 193 19.09 -2.17 16.47
C ALA A 193 18.12 -1.56 17.50
N ARG A 194 17.26 -0.62 17.09
CA ARG A 194 16.21 -0.02 17.93
C ARG A 194 14.95 -0.86 17.99
N ALA A 195 14.72 -1.73 17.01
CA ALA A 195 13.55 -2.61 16.96
C ALA A 195 13.62 -3.66 18.08
N LYS A 196 12.89 -3.43 19.18
CA LYS A 196 12.80 -4.38 20.30
C LYS A 196 12.25 -5.74 19.86
N LEU A 197 11.36 -5.74 18.86
CA LEU A 197 10.78 -6.95 18.26
C LEU A 197 11.84 -7.94 17.75
N LEU A 198 13.01 -7.43 17.32
CA LEU A 198 14.10 -8.24 16.78
C LEU A 198 15.11 -8.68 17.85
N LYS A 199 14.93 -8.27 19.11
CA LYS A 199 15.79 -8.65 20.23
C LYS A 199 15.25 -9.92 20.88
N GLY A 200 15.24 -11.00 20.12
CA GLY A 200 15.08 -12.38 20.61
C GLY A 200 16.41 -12.94 21.10
#